data_AF-A0A4Z0XVI8-F1
#
_entry.id   AF-A0A4Z0XVI8-F1
#
_cell.length_a   1.000
_cell.length_b   1.000
_cell.length_c   1.000
_cell.angle_alpha   90.00
_cell.angle_beta   90.00
_cell.angle_gamma   90.00
#
_symmetry.space_group_name_H-M   'P 1'
#
loop_
_entity.id
_entity.type
_entity.pdbx_description
1 polymer ?
#
loop_
_entity_poly.entity_id
_entity_poly.type
_entity_poly.pdbx_seq_one_letter_code
_entity_poly.pdbx_strand_id
1 'polypeptide(L)'
;MIGTSFPEYVFIRISIFLLQYTTPICLVYLLTLTAVVGVGGALKSWTSKVAIGYSILDALYALFIYYPYSRRLKQAAEHPPLLPRAKRWALFIRCLDNVPDINSYLHMWFLKANESDIRIDNVREFISWAFFDRHTGNETAAELEELDEYLVEIKRRINYSLEPGRGKAKSLRLTLDEIEVRYRSVVWYFIIGIVDLLTHFQLSYRGFQYYAQPKPHSHSVIPVRLQSVFPKRRSVSQLSYWYRPHTAKDKLPLVFLHGIGVGLWPYTRYLSYLNETAVEDDQIGIIAVEYLPVSTRLTNAPLSHEEFLAQITLLLDAHGWEQFAVICHSYGSVLAGHMVKSPSLSPRIQSIILVDPVCILLHLPHVAYNFTRRKPRRANEYLLWYFASMDLGVAHCLARHFFWKDNIAWKEDLKQIVEKPSTDGGIDSANRLNKPRLRRVVVCLAQRDLIVDTPTVLQYLVNDGDWVSTDGVLGESSPVGTRQPVAKLEGDHFEHDGIEVIWFDGLDHAQIFDGKNTSARLAAATHRSCALSPAEIEAI
;
A
#
# COMPACT_ATOMS: atom_id res chain seq x y z
N MET A 1 -16.33 -0.84 6.29
CA MET A 1 -15.88 -2.22 6.02
C MET A 1 -16.62 -3.22 6.90
N ILE A 2 -16.52 -4.52 6.58
CA ILE A 2 -17.19 -5.57 7.34
C ILE A 2 -16.39 -5.90 8.63
N GLY A 3 -17.09 -6.24 9.71
CA GLY A 3 -16.50 -6.65 10.98
C GLY A 3 -16.10 -8.13 11.03
N THR A 4 -16.25 -8.75 12.20
CA THR A 4 -15.83 -10.14 12.47
C THR A 4 -16.98 -11.04 12.92
N SER A 5 -18.24 -10.58 12.86
CA SER A 5 -19.38 -11.35 13.35
C SER A 5 -19.74 -12.55 12.46
N PHE A 6 -20.48 -13.51 13.00
CA PHE A 6 -20.93 -14.68 12.24
C PHE A 6 -21.88 -14.33 11.08
N PRO A 7 -22.90 -13.44 11.23
CA PRO A 7 -23.73 -13.03 10.10
C PRO A 7 -22.92 -12.40 8.96
N GLU A 8 -21.95 -11.54 9.31
CA GLU A 8 -21.01 -10.94 8.36
C GLU A 8 -20.15 -11.99 7.65
N TYR A 9 -19.71 -13.02 8.38
CA TYR A 9 -18.98 -14.14 7.81
C TYR A 9 -19.81 -14.90 6.78
N VAL A 10 -21.06 -15.23 7.11
CA VAL A 10 -21.98 -15.91 6.19
C VAL A 10 -22.22 -15.03 4.95
N PHE A 11 -22.49 -13.74 5.16
CA PHE A 11 -22.71 -12.77 4.10
C PHE A 11 -21.52 -12.68 3.12
N ILE A 12 -20.30 -12.51 3.64
CA ILE A 12 -19.11 -12.37 2.77
C ILE A 12 -18.82 -13.66 2.02
N ARG A 13 -19.03 -14.83 2.64
CA ARG A 13 -18.83 -16.14 2.00
C ARG A 13 -19.83 -16.39 0.88
N ILE A 14 -21.11 -16.05 1.09
CA ILE A 14 -22.14 -16.12 0.04
C ILE A 14 -21.80 -15.14 -1.10
N SER A 15 -21.42 -13.90 -0.76
CA SER A 15 -21.06 -12.88 -1.76
C SER A 15 -19.89 -13.33 -2.63
N ILE A 16 -18.82 -13.84 -2.03
CA ILE A 16 -17.66 -14.39 -2.75
C ILE A 16 -18.09 -15.56 -3.64
N PHE A 17 -18.90 -16.48 -3.13
CA PHE A 17 -19.39 -17.62 -3.92
C PHE A 17 -20.17 -17.16 -5.15
N LEU A 18 -21.13 -16.24 -4.98
CA LEU A 18 -21.95 -15.73 -6.07
C LEU A 18 -21.11 -15.00 -7.14
N LEU A 19 -20.12 -14.22 -6.71
CA LEU A 19 -19.24 -13.47 -7.64
C LEU A 19 -18.25 -14.38 -8.36
N GLN A 20 -17.68 -15.37 -7.67
CA GLN A 20 -16.66 -16.24 -8.23
C GLN A 20 -17.27 -17.30 -9.17
N TYR A 21 -18.47 -17.78 -8.84
CA TYR A 21 -19.12 -18.88 -9.55
C TYR A 21 -20.34 -18.43 -10.36
N THR A 22 -20.48 -17.14 -10.69
CA THR A 22 -21.62 -16.63 -11.47
C THR A 22 -21.84 -17.43 -12.76
N THR A 23 -20.78 -17.69 -13.54
CA THR A 23 -20.87 -18.44 -14.80
C THR A 23 -21.25 -19.91 -14.61
N PRO A 24 -20.60 -20.68 -13.73
CA PRO A 24 -21.07 -22.01 -13.35
C PRO A 24 -22.54 -22.04 -12.88
N ILE A 25 -22.97 -21.06 -12.07
CA ILE A 25 -24.36 -20.97 -11.60
C ILE A 25 -25.32 -20.76 -12.78
N CYS A 26 -25.00 -19.87 -13.72
CA CYS A 26 -25.80 -19.67 -14.93
C CYS A 26 -25.89 -20.95 -15.78
N LEU A 27 -24.82 -21.72 -15.92
CA LEU A 27 -24.81 -22.97 -16.67
C LEU A 27 -25.67 -24.05 -15.99
N VAL A 28 -25.55 -24.22 -14.67
CA VAL A 28 -26.38 -25.15 -13.90
C VAL A 28 -27.86 -24.75 -13.98
N TYR A 29 -28.16 -23.45 -13.90
CA TYR A 29 -29.51 -22.92 -14.07
C TYR A 29 -30.08 -23.27 -15.46
N LEU A 30 -29.32 -23.05 -16.53
CA LEU A 30 -29.74 -23.36 -17.90
C LEU A 30 -29.97 -24.85 -18.13
N LEU A 31 -29.10 -25.71 -17.58
CA LEU A 31 -29.27 -27.16 -17.62
C LEU A 31 -30.54 -27.60 -16.89
N THR A 32 -30.76 -27.07 -15.69
CA THR A 32 -31.95 -27.37 -14.88
C THR A 32 -33.22 -26.92 -15.59
N LEU A 33 -33.23 -25.70 -16.13
CA LEU A 33 -34.38 -25.19 -16.88
C LEU A 33 -34.67 -26.04 -18.12
N THR A 34 -33.64 -26.43 -18.86
CA THR A 34 -33.77 -27.30 -20.03
C THR A 34 -34.33 -28.67 -19.66
N ALA A 35 -33.93 -29.23 -18.51
CA ALA A 35 -34.45 -30.49 -18.01
C ALA A 35 -35.94 -30.40 -17.63
N VAL A 36 -36.40 -29.26 -17.11
CA VAL A 36 -37.79 -29.09 -16.63
C VAL A 36 -38.76 -28.73 -17.76
N VAL A 37 -38.40 -27.80 -18.64
CA VAL A 37 -39.32 -27.26 -19.67
C VAL A 37 -38.96 -27.65 -21.11
N GLY A 38 -37.93 -28.49 -21.28
CA GLY A 38 -37.36 -28.84 -22.58
C GLY A 38 -36.59 -27.68 -23.22
N VAL A 39 -35.80 -28.00 -24.26
CA VAL A 39 -34.97 -27.01 -24.97
C VAL A 39 -35.80 -25.86 -25.54
N GLY A 40 -36.93 -26.18 -26.16
CA GLY A 40 -37.82 -25.18 -26.76
C GLY A 40 -38.46 -24.25 -25.73
N GLY A 41 -38.82 -24.75 -24.55
CA GLY A 41 -39.34 -23.95 -23.45
C GLY A 41 -38.26 -23.08 -22.81
N ALA A 42 -37.08 -23.65 -22.59
CA ALA A 42 -35.95 -22.93 -22.02
C ALA A 42 -35.55 -21.75 -22.91
N LEU A 43 -35.41 -21.92 -24.22
CA LEU A 43 -35.04 -20.84 -25.16
C LEU A 43 -36.06 -19.70 -25.27
N LYS A 44 -37.34 -19.96 -24.96
CA LYS A 44 -38.38 -18.92 -24.94
C LYS A 44 -38.31 -18.05 -23.68
N SER A 45 -37.81 -18.58 -22.57
CA SER A 45 -37.71 -17.83 -21.31
C SER A 45 -36.82 -16.60 -21.44
N TRP A 46 -37.22 -15.48 -20.83
CA TRP A 46 -36.37 -14.29 -20.75
C TRP A 46 -35.12 -14.53 -19.89
N THR A 47 -35.27 -15.25 -18.77
CA THR A 47 -34.18 -15.52 -17.83
C THR A 47 -33.08 -16.39 -18.43
N SER A 48 -33.43 -17.32 -19.32
CA SER A 48 -32.44 -18.14 -20.03
C SER A 48 -31.66 -17.30 -21.04
N LYS A 49 -32.31 -16.37 -21.75
CA LYS A 49 -31.65 -15.45 -22.67
C LYS A 49 -30.64 -14.57 -21.93
N VAL A 50 -31.00 -14.07 -20.75
CA VAL A 50 -30.08 -13.32 -19.89
C VAL A 50 -28.90 -14.19 -19.46
N ALA A 51 -29.15 -15.41 -18.98
CA ALA A 51 -28.09 -16.33 -18.55
C ALA A 51 -27.15 -16.72 -19.71
N ILE A 52 -27.69 -17.02 -20.89
CA ILE A 52 -26.91 -17.33 -22.12
C ILE A 52 -26.08 -16.11 -22.52
N GLY A 53 -26.70 -14.93 -22.62
CA GLY A 53 -26.02 -13.69 -23.00
C GLY A 53 -24.88 -13.34 -22.04
N TYR A 54 -25.12 -13.48 -20.73
CA TYR A 54 -24.09 -13.34 -19.71
C TYR A 54 -22.96 -14.37 -19.89
N SER A 55 -23.27 -15.66 -20.03
CA SER A 55 -22.25 -16.69 -20.20
C SER A 55 -21.38 -16.48 -21.45
N ILE A 56 -21.98 -16.03 -22.57
CA ILE A 56 -21.24 -15.66 -23.78
C ILE A 56 -20.33 -14.45 -23.49
N LEU A 57 -20.86 -13.40 -22.86
CA LEU A 57 -20.10 -12.19 -22.55
C LEU A 57 -18.91 -12.50 -21.62
N ASP A 58 -19.12 -13.30 -20.58
CA ASP A 58 -18.08 -13.68 -19.63
C ASP A 58 -17.03 -14.59 -20.28
N ALA A 59 -17.42 -15.49 -21.18
CA ALA A 59 -16.50 -16.31 -21.97
C ALA A 59 -15.64 -15.46 -22.92
N LEU A 60 -16.24 -14.49 -23.62
CA LEU A 60 -15.51 -13.56 -24.48
C LEU A 60 -14.53 -12.70 -23.65
N TYR A 61 -14.98 -12.15 -22.53
CA TYR A 61 -14.11 -11.44 -21.59
C TYR A 61 -12.97 -12.33 -21.09
N ALA A 62 -13.26 -13.58 -20.73
CA ALA A 62 -12.24 -14.52 -20.27
C ALA A 62 -11.16 -14.72 -21.35
N LEU A 63 -11.59 -15.00 -22.59
CA LEU A 63 -10.73 -15.29 -23.72
C LEU A 63 -9.88 -14.08 -24.15
N PHE A 64 -10.49 -12.90 -24.25
CA PHE A 64 -9.85 -11.73 -24.86
C PHE A 64 -9.23 -10.75 -23.86
N ILE A 65 -9.61 -10.80 -22.58
CA ILE A 65 -9.11 -9.86 -21.56
C ILE A 65 -8.43 -10.62 -20.42
N TYR A 66 -9.14 -11.52 -19.73
CA TYR A 66 -8.62 -12.15 -18.52
C TYR A 66 -7.39 -13.03 -18.80
N TYR A 67 -7.46 -13.95 -19.76
CA TYR A 67 -6.34 -14.86 -20.03
C TYR A 67 -5.10 -14.12 -20.58
N PRO A 68 -5.20 -13.18 -21.53
CA PRO A 68 -4.07 -12.36 -21.95
C PRO A 68 -3.43 -11.59 -20.79
N TYR A 69 -4.24 -10.98 -19.92
CA TYR A 69 -3.73 -10.25 -18.75
C TYR A 69 -3.07 -11.20 -17.74
N SER A 70 -3.69 -12.36 -17.48
CA SER A 70 -3.14 -13.39 -16.60
C SER A 70 -1.82 -13.97 -17.13
N ARG A 71 -1.58 -13.97 -18.45
CA ARG A 71 -0.26 -14.32 -19.00
C ARG A 71 0.80 -13.27 -18.68
N ARG A 72 0.48 -11.98 -18.74
CA ARG A 72 1.39 -10.89 -18.33
C ARG A 72 1.81 -11.04 -16.86
N LEU A 73 0.86 -11.40 -16.00
CA LEU A 73 1.12 -11.70 -14.58
C LEU A 73 2.23 -12.74 -14.37
N LYS A 74 2.31 -13.75 -15.24
CA LYS A 74 3.27 -14.86 -15.12
C LYS A 74 4.68 -14.52 -15.62
N GLN A 75 4.88 -13.36 -16.24
CA GLN A 75 6.22 -12.89 -16.62
C GLN A 75 7.04 -12.62 -15.35
N ALA A 76 8.37 -12.73 -15.43
CA ALA A 76 9.24 -12.41 -14.30
C ALA A 76 9.20 -10.90 -13.99
N ALA A 77 9.46 -10.52 -12.74
CA ALA A 77 9.64 -9.12 -12.39
C ALA A 77 10.93 -8.58 -13.01
N GLU A 78 10.90 -7.34 -13.49
CA GLU A 78 12.11 -6.62 -13.89
C GLU A 78 12.64 -5.88 -12.66
N HIS A 79 13.66 -6.44 -12.01
CA HIS A 79 14.19 -5.89 -10.77
C HIS A 79 15.04 -4.62 -11.01
N PRO A 80 15.00 -3.65 -10.07
CA PRO A 80 15.88 -2.49 -10.12
C PRO A 80 17.36 -2.91 -10.00
N PRO A 81 18.30 -2.04 -10.38
CA PRO A 81 19.72 -2.29 -10.21
C PRO A 81 20.07 -2.62 -8.75
N LEU A 82 20.96 -3.60 -8.56
CA LEU A 82 21.38 -3.99 -7.23
C LEU A 82 22.09 -2.86 -6.50
N LEU A 83 21.75 -2.71 -5.21
CA LEU A 83 22.45 -1.79 -4.33
C LEU A 83 23.94 -2.16 -4.25
N PRO A 84 24.86 -1.18 -4.17
CA PRO A 84 26.25 -1.44 -3.86
C PRO A 84 26.38 -2.25 -2.56
N ARG A 85 27.33 -3.18 -2.50
CA ARG A 85 27.56 -4.10 -1.36
C ARG A 85 27.48 -3.41 0.01
N ALA A 86 28.18 -2.29 0.19
CA ALA A 86 28.16 -1.54 1.45
C ALA A 86 26.76 -1.03 1.84
N LYS A 87 25.98 -0.51 0.88
CA LYS A 87 24.60 -0.04 1.12
C LYS A 87 23.66 -1.21 1.38
N ARG A 88 23.84 -2.33 0.68
CA ARG A 88 23.06 -3.55 0.88
C ARG A 88 23.31 -4.15 2.27
N TRP A 89 24.57 -4.23 2.70
CA TRP A 89 24.94 -4.64 4.06
C TRP A 89 24.35 -3.71 5.12
N ALA A 90 24.49 -2.39 4.95
CA ALA A 90 23.91 -1.42 5.87
C ALA A 90 22.38 -1.56 5.98
N LEU A 91 21.68 -1.80 4.86
CA LEU A 91 20.24 -2.06 4.87
C LEU A 91 19.91 -3.35 5.62
N PHE A 92 20.68 -4.41 5.42
CA PHE A 92 20.50 -5.69 6.11
C PHE A 92 20.68 -5.57 7.62
N ILE A 93 21.77 -4.95 8.07
CA ILE A 93 22.03 -4.69 9.49
C ILE A 93 20.91 -3.83 10.08
N ARG A 94 20.54 -2.73 9.41
CA ARG A 94 19.45 -1.87 9.85
C ARG A 94 18.12 -2.61 10.00
N CYS A 95 17.81 -3.55 9.08
CA CYS A 95 16.66 -4.42 9.23
C CYS A 95 16.79 -5.25 10.51
N LEU A 96 17.90 -5.98 10.68
CA LEU A 96 18.10 -6.85 11.85
C LEU A 96 18.10 -6.10 13.19
N ASP A 97 18.61 -4.87 13.23
CA ASP A 97 18.59 -4.01 14.42
C ASP A 97 17.15 -3.54 14.74
N ASN A 98 16.28 -3.52 13.73
CA ASN A 98 14.86 -3.22 13.83
C ASN A 98 13.96 -4.47 13.73
N VAL A 99 14.46 -5.63 14.15
CA VAL A 99 13.65 -6.84 14.36
C VAL A 99 13.43 -7.07 15.86
N PRO A 100 12.19 -6.99 16.38
CA PRO A 100 11.92 -7.21 17.80
C PRO A 100 12.25 -8.62 18.30
N ASP A 101 12.05 -9.64 17.46
CA ASP A 101 12.42 -11.03 17.72
C ASP A 101 12.79 -11.74 16.41
N ILE A 102 14.07 -12.08 16.27
CA ILE A 102 14.61 -12.67 15.04
C ILE A 102 14.07 -14.09 14.78
N ASN A 103 13.70 -14.82 15.83
CA ASN A 103 13.17 -16.18 15.66
C ASN A 103 11.74 -16.13 15.09
N SER A 104 10.86 -15.29 15.64
CA SER A 104 9.55 -15.01 15.07
C SER A 104 9.65 -14.42 13.66
N TYR A 105 10.63 -13.54 13.41
CA TYR A 105 10.89 -12.99 12.09
C TYR A 105 11.14 -14.08 11.04
N LEU A 106 12.08 -15.00 11.32
CA LEU A 106 12.35 -16.13 10.42
C LEU A 106 11.14 -17.06 10.34
N HIS A 107 10.55 -17.46 11.47
CA HIS A 107 9.36 -18.31 11.49
C HIS A 107 8.26 -17.79 10.56
N MET A 108 7.96 -16.49 10.61
CA MET A 108 6.95 -15.85 9.78
C MET A 108 7.36 -15.70 8.30
N TRP A 109 8.60 -15.31 8.01
CA TRP A 109 9.13 -15.28 6.62
C TRP A 109 9.18 -16.67 5.98
N PHE A 110 9.30 -17.73 6.78
CA PHE A 110 9.22 -19.14 6.37
C PHE A 110 7.83 -19.75 6.52
N LEU A 111 6.77 -18.94 6.37
CA LEU A 111 5.37 -19.39 6.32
C LEU A 111 4.89 -20.14 7.58
N LYS A 112 5.41 -19.75 8.75
CA LYS A 112 5.17 -20.41 10.03
C LYS A 112 5.67 -21.87 10.06
N ALA A 113 6.75 -22.16 9.34
CA ALA A 113 7.40 -23.47 9.40
C ALA A 113 8.03 -23.74 10.78
N ASN A 114 8.17 -25.01 11.13
CA ASN A 114 8.92 -25.40 12.33
C ASN A 114 10.39 -25.00 12.18
N GLU A 115 11.03 -24.58 13.27
CA GLU A 115 12.44 -24.17 13.27
C GLU A 115 13.37 -25.25 12.72
N SER A 116 13.10 -26.53 13.04
CA SER A 116 13.87 -27.68 12.54
C SER A 116 13.79 -27.89 11.02
N ASP A 117 12.77 -27.34 10.37
CA ASP A 117 12.60 -27.39 8.92
C ASP A 117 13.30 -26.23 8.21
N ILE A 118 13.76 -25.21 8.95
CA ILE A 118 14.51 -24.06 8.44
C ILE A 118 16.00 -24.36 8.58
N ARG A 119 16.68 -24.61 7.46
CA ARG A 119 18.11 -24.94 7.41
C ARG A 119 18.91 -23.90 6.64
N ILE A 120 20.23 -24.07 6.62
CA ILE A 120 21.17 -23.13 5.98
C ILE A 120 20.74 -22.78 4.55
N ASP A 121 20.37 -23.76 3.72
CA ASP A 121 20.02 -23.49 2.32
C ASP A 121 18.64 -22.81 2.18
N ASN A 122 17.76 -22.94 3.16
CA ASN A 122 16.49 -22.20 3.18
C ASN A 122 16.75 -20.72 3.48
N VAL A 123 17.59 -20.44 4.48
CA VAL A 123 17.98 -19.07 4.85
C VAL A 123 18.77 -18.41 3.72
N ARG A 124 19.69 -19.14 3.08
CA ARG A 124 20.45 -18.63 1.92
C ARG A 124 19.50 -18.19 0.79
N GLU A 125 18.56 -19.05 0.40
CA GLU A 125 17.56 -18.72 -0.63
C GLU A 125 16.73 -17.48 -0.27
N PHE A 126 16.33 -17.34 1.00
CA PHE A 126 15.61 -16.16 1.47
C PHE A 126 16.43 -14.88 1.30
N ILE A 127 17.71 -14.88 1.70
CA ILE A 127 18.60 -13.71 1.57
C ILE A 127 18.87 -13.39 0.10
N SER A 128 19.13 -14.41 -0.73
CA SER A 128 19.33 -14.26 -2.18
C SER A 128 18.18 -13.51 -2.83
N TRP A 129 16.94 -13.82 -2.46
CA TRP A 129 15.80 -13.02 -2.91
C TRP A 129 15.76 -11.64 -2.25
N ALA A 130 15.73 -11.60 -0.92
CA ALA A 130 15.39 -10.39 -0.17
C ALA A 130 16.37 -9.23 -0.42
N PHE A 131 17.67 -9.52 -0.52
CA PHE A 131 18.71 -8.51 -0.64
C PHE A 131 19.38 -8.48 -2.02
N PHE A 132 19.40 -9.61 -2.75
CA PHE A 132 20.10 -9.74 -4.03
C PHE A 132 19.19 -9.90 -5.25
N ASP A 133 17.86 -9.99 -5.08
CA ASP A 133 16.92 -10.17 -6.20
C ASP A 133 17.26 -11.40 -7.10
N ARG A 134 17.93 -12.42 -6.54
CA ARG A 134 18.37 -13.62 -7.27
C ARG A 134 17.48 -14.83 -6.98
N HIS A 135 17.32 -15.66 -8.01
CA HIS A 135 17.02 -17.07 -7.81
C HIS A 135 18.29 -17.80 -7.37
N THR A 136 18.15 -18.76 -6.46
CA THR A 136 19.27 -19.63 -6.05
C THR A 136 19.86 -20.34 -7.27
N GLY A 137 21.18 -20.28 -7.40
CA GLY A 137 21.95 -20.80 -8.53
C GLY A 137 22.30 -19.74 -9.58
N ASN A 138 21.73 -18.54 -9.51
CA ASN A 138 22.01 -17.43 -10.42
C ASN A 138 22.93 -16.36 -9.82
N GLU A 139 23.46 -16.60 -8.61
CA GLU A 139 24.43 -15.73 -7.96
C GLU A 139 25.83 -15.87 -8.58
N THR A 140 26.56 -14.75 -8.62
CA THR A 140 27.99 -14.73 -8.96
C THR A 140 28.84 -15.26 -7.80
N ALA A 141 30.10 -15.65 -8.06
CA ALA A 141 31.01 -16.07 -7.00
C ALA A 141 31.19 -15.01 -5.90
N ALA A 142 31.28 -13.73 -6.27
CA ALA A 142 31.38 -12.62 -5.32
C ALA A 142 30.09 -12.41 -4.50
N GLU A 143 28.91 -12.62 -5.11
CA GLU A 143 27.63 -12.58 -4.40
C GLU A 143 27.50 -13.75 -3.42
N LEU A 144 28.02 -14.94 -3.77
CA LEU A 144 28.04 -16.11 -2.87
C LEU A 144 28.93 -15.88 -1.64
N GLU A 145 30.13 -15.32 -1.83
CA GLU A 145 31.02 -14.94 -0.72
C GLU A 145 30.34 -13.92 0.20
N GLU A 146 29.68 -12.91 -0.37
CA GLU A 146 28.93 -11.93 0.41
C GLU A 146 27.75 -12.58 1.15
N LEU A 147 26.98 -13.48 0.53
CA LEU A 147 25.86 -14.16 1.17
C LEU A 147 26.25 -14.95 2.41
N ASP A 148 27.46 -15.53 2.43
CA ASP A 148 27.95 -16.26 3.60
C ASP A 148 28.15 -15.31 4.81
N GLU A 149 28.51 -14.05 4.61
CA GLU A 149 28.59 -13.04 5.68
C GLU A 149 27.21 -12.75 6.30
N TYR A 150 26.16 -12.72 5.49
CA TYR A 150 24.78 -12.49 5.97
C TYR A 150 24.30 -13.70 6.78
N LEU A 151 24.65 -14.91 6.35
CA LEU A 151 24.34 -16.15 7.09
C LEU A 151 25.05 -16.19 8.44
N VAL A 152 26.31 -15.76 8.51
CA VAL A 152 27.04 -15.66 9.78
C VAL A 152 26.33 -14.71 10.74
N GLU A 153 25.91 -13.54 10.26
CA GLU A 153 25.24 -12.55 11.10
C GLU A 153 23.85 -13.02 11.58
N ILE A 154 23.07 -13.69 10.73
CA ILE A 154 21.81 -14.31 11.18
C ILE A 154 22.08 -15.38 12.24
N LYS A 155 23.05 -16.27 12.01
CA LYS A 155 23.42 -17.32 12.97
C LYS A 155 23.85 -16.76 14.32
N ARG A 156 24.48 -15.58 14.33
CA ARG A 156 24.91 -14.88 15.55
C ARG A 156 23.71 -14.36 16.36
N ARG A 157 22.60 -14.00 15.71
CA ARG A 157 21.42 -13.37 16.37
C ARG A 157 20.34 -14.36 16.78
N ILE A 158 20.18 -15.47 16.06
CA ILE A 158 19.19 -16.50 16.42
C ILE A 158 19.62 -17.28 17.66
N ASN A 159 18.64 -17.87 18.37
CA ASN A 159 18.91 -18.65 19.59
C ASN A 159 18.96 -20.18 19.36
N TYR A 160 18.92 -20.62 18.10
CA TYR A 160 18.97 -22.02 17.70
C TYR A 160 20.01 -22.25 16.58
N SER A 161 20.45 -23.50 16.41
CA SER A 161 21.41 -23.84 15.35
C SER A 161 20.70 -24.18 14.04
N LEU A 162 21.18 -23.61 12.93
CA LEU A 162 20.74 -23.98 11.59
C LEU A 162 21.51 -25.22 11.11
N GLU A 163 20.79 -26.33 10.97
CA GLU A 163 21.36 -27.58 10.44
C GLU A 163 21.85 -27.43 8.98
N PRO A 164 22.88 -28.18 8.57
CA PRO A 164 23.33 -28.19 7.18
C PRO A 164 22.28 -28.68 6.18
N GLY A 165 22.41 -28.17 4.95
CA GLY A 165 21.60 -28.56 3.80
C GLY A 165 20.25 -27.85 3.71
N ARG A 166 19.34 -28.46 2.94
CA ARG A 166 18.00 -27.96 2.63
C ARG A 166 16.95 -28.65 3.49
N GLY A 167 16.22 -27.88 4.28
CA GLY A 167 15.05 -28.34 5.03
C GLY A 167 13.75 -28.19 4.23
N LYS A 168 12.63 -28.59 4.85
CA LYS A 168 11.30 -28.61 4.21
C LYS A 168 10.62 -27.24 4.15
N ALA A 169 11.13 -26.25 4.88
CA ALA A 169 10.55 -24.92 4.93
C ALA A 169 10.62 -24.20 3.57
N LYS A 170 9.66 -23.31 3.32
CA LYS A 170 9.64 -22.42 2.16
C LYS A 170 9.59 -20.98 2.64
N SER A 171 10.47 -20.13 2.12
CA SER A 171 10.41 -18.69 2.35
C SER A 171 9.40 -18.03 1.43
N LEU A 172 8.87 -16.92 1.91
CA LEU A 172 8.18 -15.92 1.09
C LEU A 172 9.17 -15.21 0.17
N ARG A 173 8.89 -15.18 -1.13
CA ARG A 173 9.66 -14.42 -2.12
C ARG A 173 8.74 -13.68 -3.08
N LEU A 174 8.24 -12.53 -2.65
CA LEU A 174 7.09 -11.84 -3.27
C LEU A 174 7.21 -11.63 -4.78
N THR A 175 8.40 -11.28 -5.27
CA THR A 175 8.66 -10.97 -6.68
C THR A 175 9.01 -12.19 -7.53
N LEU A 176 9.34 -13.33 -6.91
CA LEU A 176 9.77 -14.56 -7.59
C LEU A 176 8.74 -15.69 -7.48
N ASP A 177 7.96 -15.74 -6.41
CA ASP A 177 6.94 -16.76 -6.18
C ASP A 177 5.80 -16.64 -7.21
N GLU A 178 5.09 -17.75 -7.39
CA GLU A 178 3.85 -17.76 -8.16
C GLU A 178 2.79 -16.86 -7.53
N ILE A 179 2.03 -16.20 -8.39
CA ILE A 179 1.00 -15.25 -7.98
C ILE A 179 -0.34 -15.97 -7.92
N GLU A 180 -0.90 -16.05 -6.72
CA GLU A 180 -2.25 -16.55 -6.51
C GLU A 180 -3.27 -15.43 -6.80
N VAL A 181 -4.16 -15.69 -7.76
CA VAL A 181 -5.28 -14.81 -8.11
C VAL A 181 -6.59 -15.60 -8.20
N ARG A 182 -7.72 -14.92 -8.07
CA ARG A 182 -9.03 -15.51 -8.28
C ARG A 182 -9.69 -14.88 -9.50
N TYR A 183 -10.42 -15.69 -10.26
CA TYR A 183 -11.18 -15.20 -11.41
C TYR A 183 -12.16 -14.11 -10.99
N ARG A 184 -12.21 -13.03 -11.78
CA ARG A 184 -13.12 -11.91 -11.62
C ARG A 184 -13.96 -11.85 -12.89
N SER A 185 -15.24 -12.22 -12.77
CA SER A 185 -16.19 -12.22 -13.87
C SER A 185 -16.52 -10.80 -14.33
N VAL A 186 -17.21 -10.70 -15.47
CA VAL A 186 -17.71 -9.41 -15.98
C VAL A 186 -18.63 -8.71 -14.98
N VAL A 187 -19.38 -9.47 -14.16
CA VAL A 187 -20.23 -8.89 -13.09
C VAL A 187 -19.40 -8.08 -12.10
N TRP A 188 -18.21 -8.56 -11.73
CA TRP A 188 -17.34 -7.83 -10.81
C TRP A 188 -16.91 -6.49 -11.38
N TYR A 189 -16.40 -6.47 -12.61
CA TYR A 189 -15.97 -5.22 -13.25
C TYR A 189 -17.14 -4.30 -13.59
N PHE A 190 -18.35 -4.83 -13.81
CA PHE A 190 -19.56 -4.03 -13.90
C PHE A 190 -19.89 -3.33 -12.58
N ILE A 191 -19.78 -4.03 -11.44
CA ILE A 191 -19.92 -3.43 -10.10
C ILE A 191 -18.88 -2.32 -9.90
N ILE A 192 -17.62 -2.59 -10.26
CA ILE A 192 -16.55 -1.57 -10.19
C ILE A 192 -16.88 -0.34 -11.04
N GLY A 193 -17.44 -0.53 -12.25
CA GLY A 193 -17.93 0.55 -13.09
C GLY A 193 -19.03 1.39 -12.40
N ILE A 194 -20.00 0.74 -11.73
CA ILE A 194 -21.03 1.45 -10.95
C ILE A 194 -20.40 2.26 -9.81
N VAL A 195 -19.48 1.66 -9.05
CA VAL A 195 -18.77 2.36 -7.96
C VAL A 195 -18.01 3.58 -8.49
N ASP A 196 -17.38 3.47 -9.66
CA ASP A 196 -16.72 4.59 -10.35
C ASP A 196 -17.70 5.73 -10.66
N LEU A 197 -18.88 5.42 -11.22
CA LEU A 197 -19.92 6.42 -11.50
C LEU A 197 -20.42 7.09 -10.21
N LEU A 198 -20.73 6.31 -9.18
CA LEU A 198 -21.21 6.83 -7.89
C LEU A 198 -20.17 7.74 -7.24
N THR A 199 -18.90 7.32 -7.26
CA THR A 199 -17.77 8.13 -6.78
C THR A 199 -17.69 9.43 -7.57
N HIS A 200 -17.83 9.37 -8.89
CA HIS A 200 -17.79 10.54 -9.75
C HIS A 200 -18.92 11.54 -9.44
N PHE A 201 -20.15 11.06 -9.31
CA PHE A 201 -21.27 11.92 -8.92
C PHE A 201 -21.06 12.53 -7.55
N GLN A 202 -20.65 11.73 -6.56
CA GLN A 202 -20.49 12.20 -5.18
C GLN A 202 -19.40 13.26 -5.05
N LEU A 203 -18.22 13.04 -5.64
CA LEU A 203 -17.13 14.02 -5.61
C LEU A 203 -17.47 15.28 -6.41
N SER A 204 -18.09 15.13 -7.59
CA SER A 204 -18.53 16.30 -8.39
C SER A 204 -19.56 17.14 -7.66
N TYR A 205 -20.53 16.49 -7.00
CA TYR A 205 -21.53 17.17 -6.17
C TYR A 205 -20.91 17.94 -5.00
N ARG A 206 -19.76 17.48 -4.51
CA ARG A 206 -18.99 18.11 -3.41
C ARG A 206 -17.94 19.11 -3.90
N GLY A 207 -18.03 19.56 -5.16
CA GLY A 207 -17.20 20.62 -5.72
C GLY A 207 -15.84 20.17 -6.26
N PHE A 208 -15.56 18.85 -6.29
CA PHE A 208 -14.33 18.36 -6.90
C PHE A 208 -14.45 18.30 -8.43
N GLN A 209 -13.34 18.59 -9.09
CA GLN A 209 -13.17 18.58 -10.53
C GLN A 209 -12.36 17.35 -10.94
N TYR A 210 -12.94 16.49 -11.77
CA TYR A 210 -12.24 15.32 -12.28
C TYR A 210 -11.31 15.66 -13.45
N TYR A 211 -10.05 15.23 -13.35
CA TYR A 211 -9.04 15.29 -14.41
C TYR A 211 -8.73 13.88 -14.88
N ALA A 212 -9.21 13.53 -16.08
CA ALA A 212 -8.98 12.22 -16.67
C ALA A 212 -7.55 12.09 -17.21
N GLN A 213 -7.03 10.86 -17.27
CA GLN A 213 -5.77 10.57 -17.95
C GLN A 213 -5.81 11.00 -19.44
N PRO A 214 -4.65 11.14 -20.11
CA PRO A 214 -4.59 11.26 -21.56
C PRO A 214 -5.30 10.11 -22.27
N LYS A 215 -5.80 10.34 -23.50
CA LYS A 215 -6.64 9.38 -24.25
C LYS A 215 -6.05 7.96 -24.33
N PRO A 216 -4.76 7.75 -24.68
CA PRO A 216 -4.21 6.40 -24.80
C PRO A 216 -4.32 5.58 -23.51
N HIS A 217 -4.10 6.22 -22.36
CA HIS A 217 -4.18 5.60 -21.04
C HIS A 217 -5.63 5.42 -20.59
N SER A 218 -6.51 6.38 -20.88
CA SER A 218 -7.94 6.29 -20.50
C SER A 218 -8.65 5.10 -21.14
N HIS A 219 -8.29 4.73 -22.38
CA HIS A 219 -8.94 3.64 -23.11
C HIS A 219 -8.36 2.26 -22.81
N SER A 220 -7.23 2.16 -22.09
CA SER A 220 -6.62 0.88 -21.71
C SER A 220 -7.07 0.33 -20.36
N VAL A 221 -7.91 1.07 -19.63
CA VAL A 221 -8.40 0.68 -18.30
C VAL A 221 -9.67 -0.16 -18.42
N ILE A 222 -9.74 -1.26 -17.69
CA ILE A 222 -10.90 -2.15 -17.61
C ILE A 222 -11.42 -2.19 -16.16
N PRO A 223 -12.72 -1.94 -15.92
CA PRO A 223 -13.76 -1.60 -16.91
C PRO A 223 -13.51 -0.23 -17.56
N VAL A 224 -14.09 -0.04 -18.76
CA VAL A 224 -14.07 1.26 -19.42
C VAL A 224 -14.77 2.28 -18.52
N ARG A 225 -14.04 3.34 -18.17
CA ARG A 225 -14.50 4.37 -17.24
C ARG A 225 -15.26 5.46 -17.98
N LEU A 226 -16.58 5.54 -17.84
CA LEU A 226 -17.42 6.50 -18.57
C LEU A 226 -16.97 7.94 -18.38
N GLN A 227 -16.57 8.30 -17.17
CA GLN A 227 -16.04 9.62 -16.82
C GLN A 227 -14.72 9.97 -17.54
N SER A 228 -13.96 8.98 -18.02
CA SER A 228 -12.71 9.17 -18.76
C SER A 228 -12.90 9.18 -20.28
N VAL A 229 -14.03 8.65 -20.79
CA VAL A 229 -14.37 8.68 -22.22
C VAL A 229 -14.80 10.10 -22.63
N PHE A 230 -15.63 10.75 -21.81
CA PHE A 230 -16.13 12.12 -22.07
C PHE A 230 -15.76 13.09 -20.93
N PRO A 231 -14.46 13.31 -20.67
CA PRO A 231 -14.06 14.11 -19.52
C PRO A 231 -14.21 15.60 -19.81
N LYS A 232 -14.60 16.37 -18.78
CA LYS A 232 -14.58 17.83 -18.84
C LYS A 232 -13.15 18.40 -18.85
N ARG A 233 -12.21 17.71 -18.20
CA ARG A 233 -10.81 18.12 -18.07
C ARG A 233 -9.89 16.92 -18.23
N ARG A 234 -8.70 17.17 -18.77
CA ARG A 234 -7.65 16.16 -18.90
C ARG A 234 -6.43 16.58 -18.09
N SER A 235 -5.80 15.60 -17.46
CA SER A 235 -4.54 15.74 -16.77
C SER A 235 -3.42 16.05 -17.76
N VAL A 236 -2.49 16.90 -17.34
CA VAL A 236 -1.19 17.10 -18.01
C VAL A 236 -0.25 15.91 -17.79
N SER A 237 -0.50 15.12 -16.75
CA SER A 237 0.27 13.92 -16.41
C SER A 237 -0.48 12.65 -16.78
N GLN A 238 0.18 11.50 -16.65
CA GLN A 238 -0.43 10.19 -16.82
C GLN A 238 -1.35 9.79 -15.66
N LEU A 239 -1.45 10.59 -14.59
CA LEU A 239 -2.29 10.30 -13.43
C LEU A 239 -3.69 10.90 -13.62
N SER A 240 -4.73 10.12 -13.29
CA SER A 240 -6.07 10.66 -13.03
C SER A 240 -6.16 11.17 -11.60
N TYR A 241 -6.92 12.23 -11.39
CA TYR A 241 -7.12 12.78 -10.05
C TYR A 241 -8.39 13.62 -9.95
N TRP A 242 -8.78 13.91 -8.72
CA TRP A 242 -9.82 14.87 -8.38
C TRP A 242 -9.20 16.10 -7.74
N TYR A 243 -9.64 17.27 -8.18
CA TYR A 243 -9.11 18.55 -7.75
C TYR A 243 -10.19 19.40 -7.09
N ARG A 244 -9.93 19.90 -5.90
CA ARG A 244 -10.69 20.97 -5.27
C ARG A 244 -9.78 22.20 -5.13
N PRO A 245 -10.19 23.38 -5.63
CA PRO A 245 -9.40 24.60 -5.51
C PRO A 245 -9.01 24.94 -4.07
N HIS A 246 -7.84 25.55 -3.92
CA HIS A 246 -7.35 26.06 -2.64
C HIS A 246 -7.70 27.54 -2.51
N THR A 247 -8.34 27.92 -1.40
CA THR A 247 -8.68 29.32 -1.11
C THR A 247 -8.21 29.79 0.27
N ALA A 248 -7.96 28.86 1.20
CA ALA A 248 -7.36 29.18 2.50
C ALA A 248 -5.98 29.84 2.35
N LYS A 249 -5.71 30.86 3.17
CA LYS A 249 -4.46 31.65 3.13
C LYS A 249 -3.45 31.24 4.19
N ASP A 250 -3.92 30.57 5.22
CA ASP A 250 -3.18 30.17 6.42
C ASP A 250 -3.03 28.64 6.52
N LYS A 251 -3.27 27.91 5.42
CA LYS A 251 -3.22 26.45 5.37
C LYS A 251 -2.51 25.98 4.11
N LEU A 252 -1.82 24.86 4.20
CA LEU A 252 -1.24 24.15 3.07
C LEU A 252 -2.34 23.49 2.23
N PRO A 253 -2.22 23.47 0.89
CA PRO A 253 -2.99 22.57 0.05
C PRO A 253 -2.58 21.11 0.30
N LEU A 254 -3.48 20.17 0.00
CA LEU A 254 -3.37 18.77 0.40
C LEU A 254 -3.35 17.82 -0.79
N VAL A 255 -2.33 16.98 -0.87
CA VAL A 255 -2.28 15.83 -1.79
C VAL A 255 -2.75 14.58 -1.05
N PHE A 256 -3.76 13.90 -1.57
CA PHE A 256 -4.32 12.68 -1.01
C PHE A 256 -3.95 11.46 -1.86
N LEU A 257 -3.34 10.44 -1.24
CA LEU A 257 -2.90 9.18 -1.85
C LEU A 257 -3.64 7.99 -1.23
N HIS A 258 -4.48 7.30 -1.99
CA HIS A 258 -5.31 6.20 -1.49
C HIS A 258 -4.57 4.86 -1.36
N GLY A 259 -5.19 3.91 -0.66
CA GLY A 259 -4.69 2.53 -0.52
C GLY A 259 -5.22 1.58 -1.59
N ILE A 260 -4.88 0.30 -1.47
CA ILE A 260 -5.45 -0.75 -2.33
C ILE A 260 -6.96 -0.86 -2.07
N GLY A 261 -7.77 -0.96 -3.13
CA GLY A 261 -9.21 -1.17 -3.00
C GLY A 261 -9.97 -0.75 -4.25
N VAL A 262 -11.16 -0.20 -4.09
CA VAL A 262 -12.06 0.14 -5.22
C VAL A 262 -11.92 1.58 -5.73
N GLY A 263 -10.75 2.20 -5.53
CA GLY A 263 -10.47 3.59 -5.86
C GLY A 263 -10.89 4.55 -4.74
N LEU A 264 -11.36 5.75 -5.08
CA LEU A 264 -11.61 6.81 -4.09
C LEU A 264 -12.91 6.67 -3.27
N TRP A 265 -13.79 5.71 -3.61
CA TRP A 265 -15.08 5.52 -2.96
C TRP A 265 -15.03 5.53 -1.42
N PRO A 266 -14.14 4.76 -0.75
CA PRO A 266 -14.10 4.70 0.71
C PRO A 266 -13.73 6.04 1.37
N TYR A 267 -13.10 6.94 0.63
CA TYR A 267 -12.57 8.21 1.15
C TYR A 267 -13.49 9.39 0.88
N THR A 268 -14.54 9.22 0.07
CA THR A 268 -15.45 10.30 -0.32
C THR A 268 -16.04 11.06 0.87
N ARG A 269 -16.37 10.35 1.96
CA ARG A 269 -16.86 10.95 3.21
C ARG A 269 -15.82 11.87 3.83
N TYR A 270 -14.61 11.34 4.07
CA TYR A 270 -13.51 12.07 4.67
C TYR A 270 -13.11 13.29 3.82
N LEU A 271 -12.92 13.11 2.51
CA LEU A 271 -12.57 14.19 1.58
C LEU A 271 -13.62 15.30 1.56
N SER A 272 -14.90 14.96 1.76
CA SER A 272 -15.97 15.94 1.87
C SER A 272 -15.94 16.68 3.22
N TYR A 273 -15.60 15.98 4.29
CA TYR A 273 -15.59 16.53 5.66
C TYR A 273 -14.53 17.62 5.84
N LEU A 274 -13.38 17.51 5.16
CA LEU A 274 -12.27 18.48 5.23
C LEU A 274 -12.65 19.94 4.92
N ASN A 275 -13.73 20.16 4.17
CA ASN A 275 -14.19 21.51 3.84
C ASN A 275 -15.70 21.64 4.08
N GLU A 276 -16.29 20.81 4.94
CA GLU A 276 -17.75 20.81 5.17
C GLU A 276 -18.20 22.05 5.96
N THR A 277 -17.34 22.55 6.87
CA THR A 277 -17.61 23.75 7.69
C THR A 277 -16.84 24.99 7.23
N ALA A 278 -16.01 24.85 6.20
CA ALA A 278 -15.20 25.95 5.68
C ALA A 278 -16.05 26.88 4.79
N VAL A 279 -15.90 28.19 4.99
CA VAL A 279 -16.45 29.20 4.08
C VAL A 279 -15.69 29.16 2.74
N GLU A 280 -16.26 29.77 1.69
CA GLU A 280 -15.72 29.69 0.33
C GLU A 280 -14.27 30.16 0.20
N ASP A 281 -13.89 31.21 0.94
CA ASP A 281 -12.54 31.79 0.95
C ASP A 281 -11.57 31.14 1.96
N ASP A 282 -11.93 30.00 2.56
CA ASP A 282 -11.11 29.31 3.57
C ASP A 282 -11.03 27.78 3.38
N GLN A 283 -11.05 27.33 2.12
CA GLN A 283 -11.03 25.92 1.78
C GLN A 283 -9.60 25.40 1.56
N ILE A 284 -9.29 24.27 2.18
CA ILE A 284 -8.09 23.49 1.87
C ILE A 284 -8.28 22.93 0.45
N GLY A 285 -7.37 23.26 -0.46
CA GLY A 285 -7.37 22.67 -1.79
C GLY A 285 -6.92 21.23 -1.72
N ILE A 286 -7.52 20.36 -2.52
CA ILE A 286 -7.26 18.93 -2.46
C ILE A 286 -6.98 18.38 -3.85
N ILE A 287 -5.84 17.71 -4.01
CA ILE A 287 -5.56 16.84 -5.15
C ILE A 287 -5.63 15.40 -4.64
N ALA A 288 -6.75 14.73 -4.89
CA ALA A 288 -6.91 13.31 -4.61
C ALA A 288 -6.50 12.49 -5.83
N VAL A 289 -5.28 11.94 -5.77
CA VAL A 289 -4.71 11.14 -6.86
C VAL A 289 -5.44 9.80 -6.92
N GLU A 290 -5.81 9.39 -8.12
CA GLU A 290 -6.43 8.11 -8.38
C GLU A 290 -5.43 7.18 -9.07
N TYR A 291 -4.71 6.39 -8.25
CA TYR A 291 -3.71 5.45 -8.71
C TYR A 291 -4.38 4.13 -9.12
N LEU A 292 -4.74 4.04 -10.40
CA LEU A 292 -5.55 2.95 -10.95
C LEU A 292 -4.94 1.54 -10.80
N PRO A 293 -3.62 1.32 -10.88
CA PRO A 293 -3.05 -0.03 -10.76
C PRO A 293 -3.35 -0.75 -9.43
N VAL A 294 -3.67 -0.01 -8.36
CA VAL A 294 -4.06 -0.57 -7.05
C VAL A 294 -5.55 -0.42 -6.75
N SER A 295 -6.33 -0.05 -7.75
CA SER A 295 -7.75 0.24 -7.61
C SER A 295 -8.66 -0.88 -8.11
N THR A 296 -8.29 -2.17 -8.10
CA THR A 296 -9.15 -3.26 -8.62
C THR A 296 -9.64 -3.00 -10.07
N ARG A 297 -8.75 -2.48 -10.91
CA ARG A 297 -8.95 -2.29 -12.35
C ARG A 297 -7.80 -2.96 -13.08
N LEU A 298 -8.05 -3.46 -14.28
CA LEU A 298 -6.98 -3.95 -15.15
C LEU A 298 -6.40 -2.75 -15.90
N THR A 299 -5.09 -2.58 -15.83
CA THR A 299 -4.39 -1.43 -16.42
C THR A 299 -3.16 -1.88 -17.21
N ASN A 300 -2.47 -0.92 -17.82
CA ASN A 300 -1.07 -1.12 -18.18
C ASN A 300 -0.22 -1.33 -16.91
N ALA A 301 1.07 -1.66 -17.10
CA ALA A 301 1.99 -1.73 -15.97
C ALA A 301 1.93 -0.44 -15.13
N PRO A 302 2.06 -0.53 -13.80
CA PRO A 302 2.20 0.66 -12.97
C PRO A 302 3.43 1.46 -13.41
N LEU A 303 3.37 2.77 -13.17
CA LEU A 303 4.53 3.65 -13.40
C LEU A 303 5.71 3.18 -12.55
N SER A 304 6.91 3.25 -13.11
CA SER A 304 8.13 3.08 -12.31
C SER A 304 8.21 4.17 -11.23
N HIS A 305 9.10 3.99 -10.26
CA HIS A 305 9.38 5.00 -9.22
C HIS A 305 9.66 6.36 -9.86
N GLU A 306 10.61 6.43 -10.79
CA GLU A 306 11.06 7.67 -11.44
C GLU A 306 9.93 8.31 -12.26
N GLU A 307 9.18 7.50 -13.00
CA GLU A 307 8.04 7.97 -13.79
C GLU A 307 6.95 8.53 -12.88
N PHE A 308 6.62 7.86 -11.78
CA PHE A 308 5.64 8.36 -10.82
C PHE A 308 6.04 9.73 -10.27
N LEU A 309 7.30 9.88 -9.82
CA LEU A 309 7.82 11.15 -9.32
C LEU A 309 7.77 12.27 -10.37
N ALA A 310 8.10 11.96 -11.62
CA ALA A 310 7.99 12.91 -12.72
C ALA A 310 6.53 13.31 -12.99
N GLN A 311 5.61 12.34 -13.03
CA GLN A 311 4.20 12.59 -13.31
C GLN A 311 3.50 13.36 -12.18
N ILE A 312 3.82 13.10 -10.91
CA ILE A 312 3.26 13.86 -9.78
C ILE A 312 3.86 15.28 -9.72
N THR A 313 5.14 15.45 -10.01
CA THR A 313 5.78 16.79 -10.09
C THR A 313 5.11 17.63 -11.17
N LEU A 314 4.97 17.09 -12.38
CA LEU A 314 4.29 17.77 -13.50
C LEU A 314 2.85 18.16 -13.15
N LEU A 315 2.14 17.28 -12.44
CA LEU A 315 0.78 17.55 -11.98
C LEU A 315 0.75 18.71 -10.98
N LEU A 316 1.63 18.70 -9.98
CA LEU A 316 1.69 19.73 -8.94
C LEU A 316 2.12 21.09 -9.50
N ASP A 317 3.05 21.10 -10.45
CA ASP A 317 3.51 22.33 -11.12
C ASP A 317 2.40 22.96 -11.95
N ALA A 318 1.56 22.17 -12.61
CA ALA A 318 0.41 22.67 -13.35
C ALA A 318 -0.67 23.33 -12.47
N HIS A 319 -0.68 23.02 -11.16
CA HIS A 319 -1.54 23.69 -10.16
C HIS A 319 -0.80 24.77 -9.35
N GLY A 320 0.50 24.98 -9.60
CA GLY A 320 1.31 25.97 -8.89
C GLY A 320 1.54 25.65 -7.40
N TRP A 321 1.52 24.38 -7.00
CA TRP A 321 1.62 24.00 -5.59
C TRP A 321 3.07 23.82 -5.13
N GLU A 322 3.74 24.90 -4.76
CA GLU A 322 5.16 24.87 -4.33
C GLU A 322 5.36 24.29 -2.93
N GLN A 323 4.40 24.51 -2.02
CA GLN A 323 4.39 23.92 -0.69
C GLN A 323 3.05 23.25 -0.43
N PHE A 324 3.06 22.03 0.10
CA PHE A 324 1.85 21.26 0.34
C PHE A 324 2.01 20.25 1.47
N ALA A 325 0.87 19.76 1.97
CA ALA A 325 0.78 18.62 2.85
C ALA A 325 0.44 17.36 2.05
N VAL A 326 0.88 16.19 2.52
CA VAL A 326 0.51 14.89 1.96
C VAL A 326 -0.27 14.12 3.01
N ILE A 327 -1.43 13.58 2.64
CA ILE A 327 -2.08 12.51 3.40
C ILE A 327 -2.10 11.24 2.56
N CYS A 328 -1.78 10.11 3.18
CA CYS A 328 -1.75 8.83 2.52
C CYS A 328 -2.39 7.75 3.38
N HIS A 329 -2.91 6.72 2.72
CA HIS A 329 -3.47 5.55 3.39
C HIS A 329 -2.90 4.25 2.83
N SER A 330 -2.50 3.32 3.69
CA SER A 330 -2.08 1.97 3.30
C SER A 330 -1.03 2.02 2.18
N TYR A 331 -1.26 1.39 1.03
CA TYR A 331 -0.37 1.45 -0.15
C TYR A 331 0.03 2.89 -0.56
N GLY A 332 -0.84 3.89 -0.38
CA GLY A 332 -0.50 5.28 -0.65
C GLY A 332 0.71 5.78 0.13
N SER A 333 1.03 5.16 1.28
CA SER A 333 2.21 5.47 2.09
C SER A 333 3.52 5.11 1.39
N VAL A 334 3.49 4.18 0.44
CA VAL A 334 4.64 3.80 -0.40
C VAL A 334 4.92 4.92 -1.40
N LEU A 335 3.87 5.41 -2.07
CA LEU A 335 3.97 6.55 -2.99
C LEU A 335 4.43 7.82 -2.25
N ALA A 336 3.87 8.07 -1.06
CA ALA A 336 4.33 9.16 -0.20
C ALA A 336 5.81 8.99 0.19
N GLY A 337 6.22 7.77 0.53
CA GLY A 337 7.62 7.40 0.81
C GLY A 337 8.57 7.76 -0.34
N HIS A 338 8.18 7.50 -1.58
CA HIS A 338 8.95 7.93 -2.77
C HIS A 338 9.03 9.45 -2.86
N MET A 339 7.92 10.15 -2.63
CA MET A 339 7.87 11.61 -2.71
C MET A 339 8.75 12.29 -1.65
N VAL A 340 8.74 11.82 -0.39
CA VAL A 340 9.55 12.41 0.70
C VAL A 340 11.05 12.14 0.55
N LYS A 341 11.43 11.08 -0.17
CA LYS A 341 12.84 10.78 -0.48
C LYS A 341 13.34 11.49 -1.73
N SER A 342 12.45 12.03 -2.56
CA SER A 342 12.80 12.70 -3.80
C SER A 342 13.37 14.10 -3.54
N PRO A 343 14.58 14.43 -3.99
CA PRO A 343 15.16 15.77 -3.80
C PRO A 343 14.35 16.92 -4.42
N SER A 344 13.47 16.64 -5.40
CA SER A 344 12.62 17.67 -6.03
C SER A 344 11.28 17.89 -5.32
N LEU A 345 10.78 16.90 -4.59
CA LEU A 345 9.48 16.97 -3.91
C LEU A 345 9.61 17.09 -2.40
N SER A 346 10.65 16.49 -1.80
CA SER A 346 10.91 16.51 -0.37
C SER A 346 10.90 17.93 0.23
N PRO A 347 11.50 18.96 -0.42
CA PRO A 347 11.45 20.35 0.05
C PRO A 347 10.07 21.01 -0.02
N ARG A 348 9.17 20.47 -0.85
CA ARG A 348 7.80 20.99 -1.07
C ARG A 348 6.81 20.43 -0.04
N ILE A 349 7.13 19.28 0.57
CA ILE A 349 6.27 18.58 1.53
C ILE A 349 6.55 19.07 2.95
N GLN A 350 5.75 20.02 3.43
CA GLN A 350 5.91 20.60 4.78
C GLN A 350 5.24 19.76 5.88
N SER A 351 4.27 18.92 5.51
CA SER A 351 3.61 18.00 6.43
C SER A 351 3.20 16.69 5.75
N ILE A 352 3.26 15.59 6.49
CA ILE A 352 2.78 14.28 6.07
C ILE A 352 1.89 13.63 7.14
N ILE A 353 0.74 13.11 6.71
CA ILE A 353 -0.20 12.33 7.51
C ILE A 353 -0.28 10.92 6.92
N LEU A 354 0.07 9.92 7.72
CA LEU A 354 0.08 8.51 7.32
C LEU A 354 -1.04 7.76 8.05
N VAL A 355 -2.02 7.24 7.33
CA VAL A 355 -3.13 6.46 7.90
C VAL A 355 -2.91 4.98 7.60
N ASP A 356 -2.77 4.17 8.65
CA ASP A 356 -2.47 2.74 8.56
C ASP A 356 -1.32 2.44 7.56
N PRO A 357 -0.14 3.09 7.70
CA PRO A 357 0.92 3.00 6.70
C PRO A 357 1.53 1.59 6.63
N VAL A 358 1.73 1.11 5.40
CA VAL A 358 2.41 -0.18 5.16
C VAL A 358 3.91 -0.01 4.90
N CYS A 359 4.39 1.20 4.65
CA CYS A 359 5.80 1.47 4.34
C CYS A 359 6.72 1.46 5.57
N ILE A 360 6.19 1.64 6.77
CA ILE A 360 6.97 1.65 8.01
C ILE A 360 7.26 0.20 8.42
N LEU A 361 8.54 -0.11 8.67
CA LEU A 361 9.00 -1.47 8.99
C LEU A 361 8.55 -2.52 7.97
N LEU A 362 8.47 -2.16 6.70
CA LEU A 362 7.98 -3.04 5.62
C LEU A 362 8.80 -4.34 5.47
N HIS A 363 10.03 -4.38 5.99
CA HIS A 363 10.87 -5.57 6.04
C HIS A 363 10.36 -6.63 7.05
N LEU A 364 9.51 -6.24 8.00
CA LEU A 364 8.87 -7.19 8.90
C LEU A 364 7.83 -8.02 8.14
N PRO A 365 7.65 -9.31 8.50
CA PRO A 365 6.87 -10.23 7.70
C PRO A 365 5.37 -9.97 7.72
N HIS A 366 4.85 -9.18 8.68
CA HIS A 366 3.41 -9.01 8.91
C HIS A 366 2.65 -8.54 7.68
N VAL A 367 3.06 -7.43 7.07
CA VAL A 367 2.39 -6.86 5.88
C VAL A 367 2.39 -7.89 4.74
N ALA A 368 3.57 -8.44 4.42
CA ALA A 368 3.73 -9.41 3.34
C ALA A 368 2.90 -10.68 3.59
N TYR A 369 3.03 -11.30 4.76
CA TYR A 369 2.34 -12.54 5.12
C TYR A 369 0.82 -12.34 5.22
N ASN A 370 0.37 -11.32 5.95
CA ASN A 370 -1.06 -11.08 6.18
C ASN A 370 -1.81 -10.73 4.90
N PHE A 371 -1.16 -10.03 3.98
CA PHE A 371 -1.77 -9.65 2.70
C PHE A 371 -1.69 -10.78 1.66
N THR A 372 -0.59 -11.54 1.58
CA THR A 372 -0.33 -12.43 0.43
C THR A 372 -0.44 -13.93 0.72
N ARG A 373 -0.40 -14.36 1.99
CA ARG A 373 -0.36 -15.80 2.35
C ARG A 373 -1.31 -16.24 3.45
N ARG A 374 -1.72 -15.33 4.34
CA ARG A 374 -2.62 -15.69 5.44
C ARG A 374 -3.92 -16.27 4.89
N LYS A 375 -4.24 -17.49 5.31
CA LYS A 375 -5.53 -18.12 4.99
C LYS A 375 -6.64 -17.40 5.77
N PRO A 376 -7.65 -16.83 5.10
CA PRO A 376 -8.71 -16.10 5.78
C PRO A 376 -9.56 -17.04 6.65
N ARG A 377 -9.91 -16.59 7.85
CA ARG A 377 -10.77 -17.26 8.82
C ARG A 377 -11.94 -16.38 9.27
N ARG A 378 -11.73 -15.06 9.39
CA ARG A 378 -12.75 -14.08 9.82
C ARG A 378 -13.37 -13.35 8.62
N ALA A 379 -14.51 -12.68 8.83
CA ALA A 379 -15.24 -12.02 7.75
C ALA A 379 -14.44 -10.90 7.07
N ASN A 380 -13.85 -9.99 7.85
CA ASN A 380 -12.88 -8.98 7.41
C ASN A 380 -11.66 -9.57 6.66
N GLU A 381 -11.15 -10.72 7.10
CA GLU A 381 -10.05 -11.40 6.40
C GLU A 381 -10.48 -11.96 5.04
N TYR A 382 -11.70 -12.49 4.91
CA TYR A 382 -12.26 -12.88 3.61
C TYR A 382 -12.51 -11.68 2.71
N LEU A 383 -12.93 -10.54 3.27
CA LEU A 383 -13.07 -9.28 2.54
C LEU A 383 -11.72 -8.86 1.96
N LEU A 384 -10.66 -8.76 2.77
CA LEU A 384 -9.33 -8.38 2.30
C LEU A 384 -8.79 -9.39 1.28
N TRP A 385 -8.82 -10.69 1.63
CA TRP A 385 -8.29 -11.74 0.78
C TRP A 385 -8.92 -11.71 -0.61
N TYR A 386 -10.26 -11.70 -0.70
CA TYR A 386 -10.92 -11.72 -2.00
C TYR A 386 -10.84 -10.36 -2.69
N PHE A 387 -11.25 -9.27 -2.04
CA PHE A 387 -11.47 -8.01 -2.74
C PHE A 387 -10.20 -7.16 -2.93
N ALA A 388 -9.13 -7.45 -2.20
CA ALA A 388 -7.83 -6.79 -2.37
C ALA A 388 -6.76 -7.77 -2.89
N SER A 389 -6.42 -8.80 -2.11
CA SER A 389 -5.22 -9.62 -2.38
C SER A 389 -5.31 -10.50 -3.63
N MET A 390 -6.50 -11.02 -3.93
CA MET A 390 -6.73 -11.93 -5.05
C MET A 390 -7.12 -11.22 -6.35
N ASP A 391 -7.16 -9.89 -6.37
CA ASP A 391 -7.42 -9.10 -7.58
C ASP A 391 -6.26 -9.17 -8.57
N LEU A 392 -6.58 -9.30 -9.86
CA LEU A 392 -5.58 -9.54 -10.90
C LEU A 392 -4.68 -8.31 -11.17
N GLY A 393 -5.24 -7.10 -11.11
CA GLY A 393 -4.50 -5.85 -11.32
C GLY A 393 -3.58 -5.55 -10.14
N VAL A 394 -4.14 -5.63 -8.92
CA VAL A 394 -3.39 -5.45 -7.67
C VAL A 394 -2.26 -6.47 -7.56
N ALA A 395 -2.54 -7.76 -7.81
CA ALA A 395 -1.54 -8.80 -7.71
C ALA A 395 -0.40 -8.62 -8.73
N HIS A 396 -0.70 -8.12 -9.94
CA HIS A 396 0.33 -7.74 -10.91
C HIS A 396 1.21 -6.60 -10.40
N CYS A 397 0.60 -5.54 -9.86
CA CYS A 397 1.34 -4.42 -9.28
C CYS A 397 2.26 -4.88 -8.14
N LEU A 398 1.75 -5.68 -7.20
CA LEU A 398 2.52 -6.11 -6.03
C LEU A 398 3.60 -7.14 -6.36
N ALA A 399 3.31 -8.12 -7.20
CA ALA A 399 4.26 -9.20 -7.41
C ALA A 399 5.30 -8.92 -8.50
N ARG A 400 5.10 -7.88 -9.32
CA ARG A 400 6.03 -7.55 -10.43
C ARG A 400 6.65 -6.16 -10.36
N HIS A 401 6.07 -5.26 -9.56
CA HIS A 401 6.52 -3.86 -9.51
C HIS A 401 6.65 -3.31 -8.08
N PHE A 402 6.50 -4.15 -7.05
CA PHE A 402 6.67 -3.75 -5.65
C PHE A 402 7.96 -4.34 -5.07
N PHE A 403 9.00 -3.50 -5.02
CA PHE A 403 10.29 -3.86 -4.46
C PHE A 403 10.39 -3.29 -3.04
N TRP A 404 10.31 -4.17 -2.04
CA TRP A 404 10.19 -3.75 -0.63
C TRP A 404 11.33 -2.82 -0.18
N LYS A 405 12.55 -3.04 -0.70
CA LYS A 405 13.75 -2.23 -0.42
C LYS A 405 13.59 -0.76 -0.80
N ASP A 406 12.86 -0.50 -1.88
CA ASP A 406 12.60 0.87 -2.38
C ASP A 406 11.36 1.48 -1.71
N ASN A 407 10.49 0.64 -1.16
CA ASN A 407 9.18 1.01 -0.64
C ASN A 407 9.14 1.18 0.89
N ILE A 408 10.16 0.69 1.60
CA ILE A 408 10.30 0.89 3.05
C ILE A 408 10.61 2.35 3.35
N ALA A 409 9.96 2.94 4.35
CA ALA A 409 10.26 4.27 4.88
C ALA A 409 10.66 4.14 6.35
N TRP A 410 11.82 4.71 6.70
CA TRP A 410 12.29 4.81 8.07
C TRP A 410 11.79 6.10 8.72
N LYS A 411 11.79 6.17 10.06
CA LYS A 411 11.31 7.35 10.80
C LYS A 411 12.03 8.64 10.38
N GLU A 412 13.31 8.54 10.03
CA GLU A 412 14.13 9.66 9.56
C GLU A 412 13.73 10.11 8.15
N ASP A 413 13.41 9.17 7.25
CA ASP A 413 12.96 9.49 5.88
C ASP A 413 11.69 10.34 5.90
N LEU A 414 10.79 10.04 6.85
CA LEU A 414 9.52 10.74 7.00
C LEU A 414 9.73 12.17 7.50
N LYS A 415 10.64 12.37 8.45
CA LYS A 415 10.87 13.68 9.09
C LYS A 415 11.80 14.60 8.30
N GLN A 416 12.85 14.06 7.69
CA GLN A 416 13.92 14.86 7.11
C GLN A 416 13.52 15.45 5.77
N ILE A 417 13.73 16.77 5.63
CA ILE A 417 13.62 17.44 4.33
C ILE A 417 14.93 17.25 3.56
N VAL A 418 14.86 16.53 2.45
CA VAL A 418 15.98 16.25 1.55
C VAL A 418 16.11 17.40 0.56
N GLU A 419 17.15 18.22 0.71
CA GLU A 419 17.46 19.32 -0.21
C GLU A 419 18.54 18.91 -1.22
N LYS A 420 18.50 19.46 -2.44
CA LYS A 420 19.63 19.33 -3.36
C LYS A 420 20.82 20.13 -2.80
N PRO A 421 22.06 19.63 -2.92
CA PRO A 421 23.24 20.44 -2.59
C PRO A 421 23.21 21.73 -3.41
N SER A 422 23.35 22.88 -2.74
CA SER A 422 23.42 24.18 -3.42
C SER A 422 24.56 24.16 -4.45
N THR A 423 24.25 24.49 -5.71
CA THR A 423 25.24 24.60 -6.79
C THR A 423 26.05 25.89 -6.72
N ASP A 424 25.64 26.85 -5.88
CA ASP A 424 26.38 28.09 -5.66
C ASP A 424 27.46 27.86 -4.61
N GLY A 425 28.71 27.77 -5.07
CA GLY A 425 29.94 27.72 -4.25
C GLY A 425 30.25 29.03 -3.52
N GLY A 426 29.24 29.66 -2.92
CA GLY A 426 29.39 30.84 -2.07
C GLY A 426 30.05 30.48 -0.74
N ILE A 427 31.20 31.09 -0.49
CA ILE A 427 32.13 30.84 0.63
C ILE A 427 31.52 31.14 2.02
N ASP A 428 30.31 31.70 2.09
CA ASP A 428 29.64 32.05 3.36
C ASP A 428 28.84 30.91 4.03
N SER A 429 28.80 29.72 3.44
CA SER A 429 28.03 28.58 3.95
C SER A 429 28.76 27.74 5.02
N ALA A 430 30.00 28.09 5.38
CA ALA A 430 30.82 27.31 6.31
C ALA A 430 30.46 27.47 7.81
N ASN A 431 29.55 28.38 8.19
CA ASN A 431 29.31 28.72 9.61
C ASN A 431 27.85 28.65 10.11
N ARG A 432 26.90 28.15 9.31
CA ARG A 432 25.64 27.65 9.87
C ARG A 432 25.80 26.14 10.05
N LEU A 433 25.89 25.68 11.31
CA LEU A 433 25.52 24.31 11.64
C LEU A 433 24.09 24.11 11.13
N ASN A 434 23.92 23.62 9.89
CA ASN A 434 22.63 23.42 9.25
C ASN A 434 21.90 22.33 10.02
N LYS A 435 21.11 22.73 11.04
CA LYS A 435 20.12 21.83 11.63
C LYS A 435 19.24 21.34 10.47
N PRO A 436 19.05 20.02 10.32
CA PRO A 436 18.21 19.50 9.25
C PRO A 436 16.82 20.09 9.37
N ARG A 437 16.27 20.59 8.27
CA ARG A 437 14.87 21.01 8.24
C ARG A 437 14.00 19.76 8.44
N LEU A 438 13.07 19.87 9.37
CA LEU A 438 12.14 18.80 9.70
C LEU A 438 10.75 19.16 9.19
N ARG A 439 10.03 18.17 8.68
CA ARG A 439 8.60 18.30 8.36
C ARG A 439 7.73 17.76 9.50
N ARG A 440 6.49 18.22 9.55
CA ARG A 440 5.48 17.71 10.51
C ARG A 440 5.01 16.32 10.10
N VAL A 441 5.08 15.35 11.00
CA VAL A 441 4.69 13.95 10.74
C VAL A 441 3.57 13.55 11.69
N VAL A 442 2.46 13.07 11.14
CA VAL A 442 1.36 12.47 11.89
C VAL A 442 1.13 11.04 11.40
N VAL A 443 1.10 10.06 12.30
CA VAL A 443 0.81 8.66 11.98
C VAL A 443 -0.46 8.23 12.69
N CYS A 444 -1.51 7.93 11.95
CA CYS A 444 -2.76 7.39 12.46
C CYS A 444 -2.74 5.87 12.36
N LEU A 445 -2.90 5.15 13.48
CA LEU A 445 -2.86 3.69 13.54
C LEU A 445 -4.19 3.12 14.06
N ALA A 446 -4.78 2.19 13.29
CA ALA A 446 -5.88 1.35 13.74
C ALA A 446 -5.39 0.23 14.67
N GLN A 447 -5.96 0.10 15.87
CA GLN A 447 -5.50 -0.87 16.88
C GLN A 447 -5.50 -2.33 16.39
N ARG A 448 -6.54 -2.72 15.65
CA ARG A 448 -6.81 -4.10 15.26
C ARG A 448 -6.50 -4.36 13.79
N ASP A 449 -5.63 -3.54 13.21
CA ASP A 449 -5.21 -3.61 11.82
C ASP A 449 -4.86 -5.05 11.42
N LEU A 450 -5.62 -5.59 10.48
CA LEU A 450 -5.46 -6.97 10.03
C LEU A 450 -4.23 -7.17 9.12
N ILE A 451 -3.55 -6.11 8.69
CA ILE A 451 -2.39 -6.11 7.78
C ILE A 451 -1.11 -5.77 8.54
N VAL A 452 -1.09 -4.60 9.20
CA VAL A 452 0.08 -4.00 9.86
C VAL A 452 0.10 -4.40 11.34
N ASP A 453 1.29 -4.73 11.86
CA ASP A 453 1.48 -4.90 13.30
C ASP A 453 1.60 -3.53 13.98
N THR A 454 0.45 -2.89 14.19
CA THR A 454 0.39 -1.51 14.69
C THR A 454 0.98 -1.34 16.09
N PRO A 455 0.91 -2.31 17.03
CA PRO A 455 1.68 -2.23 18.28
C PRO A 455 3.19 -2.13 18.06
N THR A 456 3.76 -2.95 17.17
CA THR A 456 5.20 -2.89 16.85
C THR A 456 5.57 -1.60 16.13
N VAL A 457 4.73 -1.12 15.21
CA VAL A 457 4.93 0.19 14.55
C VAL A 457 4.89 1.33 15.56
N LEU A 458 3.92 1.34 16.47
CA LEU A 458 3.83 2.33 17.54
C LEU A 458 5.12 2.35 18.36
N GLN A 459 5.57 1.18 18.84
CA GLN A 459 6.82 1.06 19.62
C GLN A 459 8.03 1.60 18.85
N TYR A 460 8.15 1.31 17.56
CA TYR A 460 9.23 1.83 16.73
C TYR A 460 9.22 3.35 16.62
N LEU A 461 8.04 3.95 16.49
CA LEU A 461 7.90 5.39 16.34
C LEU A 461 8.14 6.16 17.66
N VAL A 462 7.92 5.53 18.81
CA VAL A 462 8.11 6.16 20.13
C VAL A 462 9.42 5.80 20.83
N ASN A 463 10.32 5.06 20.15
CA ASN A 463 11.61 4.67 20.70
C ASN A 463 12.77 5.48 20.10
N ASP A 464 13.72 5.87 20.98
CA ASP A 464 14.91 6.63 20.60
C ASP A 464 15.91 5.82 19.75
N GLY A 465 16.01 4.50 19.97
CA GLY A 465 17.01 3.62 19.34
C GLY A 465 16.42 2.40 18.64
N ASP A 466 17.26 1.73 17.84
CA ASP A 466 16.96 0.42 17.27
C ASP A 466 16.74 -0.62 18.40
N TRP A 467 15.96 -1.67 18.14
CA TRP A 467 15.62 -2.67 19.17
C TRP A 467 16.81 -3.54 19.60
N VAL A 468 17.83 -3.68 18.75
CA VAL A 468 19.07 -4.41 19.06
C VAL A 468 20.26 -3.46 18.87
N SER A 469 21.06 -3.25 19.92
CA SER A 469 22.26 -2.39 19.87
C SER A 469 23.29 -2.89 18.85
N THR A 470 23.93 -1.94 18.15
CA THR A 470 24.90 -2.14 17.06
C THR A 470 26.12 -2.98 17.44
N ASP A 471 26.41 -3.14 18.73
CA ASP A 471 27.63 -3.79 19.19
C ASP A 471 27.47 -5.29 19.46
N GLY A 472 26.26 -5.85 19.33
CA GLY A 472 26.03 -7.28 19.61
C GLY A 472 26.34 -7.72 21.05
N VAL A 473 26.75 -6.79 21.90
CA VAL A 473 26.91 -6.93 23.34
C VAL A 473 25.60 -6.47 23.95
N LEU A 474 24.90 -7.41 24.60
CA LEU A 474 23.85 -7.08 25.56
C LEU A 474 24.44 -6.07 26.53
N GLY A 475 23.97 -4.82 26.49
CA GLY A 475 24.29 -3.87 27.55
C GLY A 475 23.97 -4.54 28.88
N GLU A 476 24.92 -4.50 29.83
CA GLU A 476 24.90 -5.21 31.12
C GLU A 476 23.71 -4.83 32.05
N SER A 477 22.69 -4.18 31.52
CA SER A 477 21.40 -3.90 32.17
C SER A 477 20.19 -4.57 31.51
N SER A 478 20.35 -5.45 30.53
CA SER A 478 19.23 -6.24 29.98
C SER A 478 19.50 -7.75 30.05
N PRO A 479 18.85 -8.49 30.96
CA PRO A 479 19.05 -9.92 31.09
C PRO A 479 18.61 -10.64 29.82
N VAL A 480 19.36 -11.69 29.47
CA VAL A 480 18.93 -12.74 28.54
C VAL A 480 17.64 -13.34 29.08
N GLY A 481 16.51 -12.94 28.51
CA GLY A 481 15.21 -13.43 28.90
C GLY A 481 14.13 -12.40 28.62
N THR A 482 13.21 -12.79 27.74
CA THR A 482 11.90 -12.17 27.52
C THR A 482 11.88 -10.74 26.97
N ARG A 483 11.19 -10.61 25.82
CA ARG A 483 10.30 -9.48 25.47
C ARG A 483 10.32 -8.40 26.54
N GLN A 484 10.69 -7.16 26.22
CA GLN A 484 9.97 -6.09 26.90
C GLN A 484 8.52 -6.23 26.42
N PRO A 485 7.60 -6.74 27.25
CA PRO A 485 6.20 -6.65 26.93
C PRO A 485 5.89 -5.17 27.03
N VAL A 486 5.23 -4.64 26.01
CA VAL A 486 4.19 -3.61 26.14
C VAL A 486 4.25 -2.92 27.50
N ALA A 487 5.10 -1.89 27.65
CA ALA A 487 4.65 -0.79 28.48
C ALA A 487 3.29 -0.46 27.86
N LYS A 488 2.21 -0.66 28.61
CA LYS A 488 0.88 -0.30 28.13
C LYS A 488 0.97 1.18 27.83
N LEU A 489 1.15 1.49 26.55
CA LEU A 489 0.99 2.82 26.02
C LEU A 489 -0.52 3.09 26.18
N GLU A 490 -0.87 3.62 27.36
CA GLU A 490 -2.23 4.01 27.70
C GLU A 490 -2.44 5.41 27.14
N GLY A 491 -3.43 5.55 26.27
CA GLY A 491 -3.70 6.79 25.57
C GLY A 491 -4.06 6.55 24.11
N ASP A 492 -4.56 7.59 23.47
CA ASP A 492 -4.94 7.59 22.07
C ASP A 492 -4.10 8.58 21.23
N HIS A 493 -3.08 9.18 21.86
CA HIS A 493 -2.18 10.19 21.31
C HIS A 493 -0.78 10.04 21.94
N PHE A 494 0.25 10.04 21.09
CA PHE A 494 1.64 9.93 21.48
C PHE A 494 2.46 10.90 20.64
N GLU A 495 3.54 11.44 21.21
CA GLU A 495 4.47 12.28 20.46
C GLU A 495 5.89 11.94 20.88
N HIS A 496 6.76 11.68 19.90
CA HIS A 496 8.15 11.38 20.15
C HIS A 496 9.00 11.82 18.96
N ASP A 497 10.12 12.49 19.24
CA ASP A 497 11.08 12.95 18.24
C ASP A 497 10.40 13.63 17.02
N GLY A 498 9.42 14.52 17.28
CA GLY A 498 8.69 15.26 16.23
C GLY A 498 7.73 14.43 15.37
N ILE A 499 7.40 13.20 15.77
CA ILE A 499 6.36 12.35 15.17
C ILE A 499 5.17 12.29 16.13
N GLU A 500 4.02 12.77 15.69
CA GLU A 500 2.73 12.58 16.35
C GLU A 500 2.14 11.24 15.93
N VAL A 501 1.69 10.42 16.87
CA VAL A 501 0.97 9.16 16.61
C VAL A 501 -0.42 9.22 17.22
N ILE A 502 -1.45 9.07 16.38
CA ILE A 502 -2.86 9.06 16.79
C ILE A 502 -3.37 7.62 16.73
N TRP A 503 -3.70 7.06 17.88
CA TRP A 503 -4.17 5.69 18.00
C TRP A 503 -5.70 5.62 17.94
N PHE A 504 -6.24 4.75 17.09
CA PHE A 504 -7.67 4.54 16.90
C PHE A 504 -8.08 3.17 17.47
N ASP A 505 -8.66 3.20 18.67
CA ASP A 505 -9.07 2.00 19.41
C ASP A 505 -10.20 1.24 18.71
N GLY A 506 -10.13 -0.10 18.77
CA GLY A 506 -11.15 -1.00 18.24
C GLY A 506 -11.28 -1.07 16.71
N LEU A 507 -10.60 -0.18 15.97
CA LEU A 507 -10.66 -0.12 14.52
C LEU A 507 -9.72 -1.10 13.83
N ASP A 508 -10.15 -1.59 12.68
CA ASP A 508 -9.37 -2.37 11.74
C ASP A 508 -8.80 -1.48 10.61
N HIS A 509 -7.89 -2.02 9.81
CA HIS A 509 -7.20 -1.34 8.71
C HIS A 509 -8.16 -0.61 7.79
N ALA A 510 -7.99 0.70 7.60
CA ALA A 510 -8.84 1.62 6.83
C ALA A 510 -10.20 2.00 7.47
N GLN A 511 -10.60 1.43 8.62
CA GLN A 511 -11.90 1.74 9.24
C GLN A 511 -11.96 3.18 9.78
N ILE A 512 -10.81 3.85 9.90
CA ILE A 512 -10.71 5.26 10.25
C ILE A 512 -11.61 6.12 9.34
N PHE A 513 -11.74 5.75 8.06
CA PHE A 513 -12.56 6.47 7.07
C PHE A 513 -14.06 6.10 7.07
N ASP A 514 -14.46 4.99 7.71
CA ASP A 514 -15.84 4.50 7.64
C ASP A 514 -16.79 5.34 8.50
N GLY A 515 -16.38 5.63 9.74
CA GLY A 515 -17.20 6.27 10.76
C GLY A 515 -17.25 7.79 10.65
N LYS A 516 -18.38 8.40 11.03
CA LYS A 516 -18.51 9.87 11.09
C LYS A 516 -17.51 10.47 12.09
N ASN A 517 -17.47 9.93 13.31
CA ASN A 517 -16.62 10.46 14.39
C ASN A 517 -15.14 10.22 14.12
N THR A 518 -14.78 9.06 13.54
CA THR A 518 -13.39 8.70 13.23
C THR A 518 -12.87 9.54 12.05
N SER A 519 -13.68 9.73 11.01
CA SER A 519 -13.36 10.63 9.90
C SER A 519 -13.23 12.08 10.37
N ALA A 520 -14.09 12.52 11.30
CA ALA A 520 -14.00 13.86 11.87
C ALA A 520 -12.72 14.06 12.69
N ARG A 521 -12.33 13.07 13.50
CA ARG A 521 -11.07 13.09 14.25
C ARG A 521 -9.86 13.14 13.32
N LEU A 522 -9.86 12.35 12.25
CA LEU A 522 -8.81 12.40 11.22
C LEU A 522 -8.76 13.77 10.54
N ALA A 523 -9.91 14.32 10.14
CA ALA A 523 -9.97 15.64 9.52
C ALA A 523 -9.46 16.75 10.45
N ALA A 524 -9.78 16.68 11.75
CA ALA A 524 -9.23 17.61 12.73
C ALA A 524 -7.71 17.53 12.81
N ALA A 525 -7.12 16.33 12.78
CA ALA A 525 -5.67 16.16 12.69
C ALA A 525 -5.12 16.76 11.39
N THR A 526 -5.76 16.49 10.25
CA THR A 526 -5.35 17.06 8.96
C THR A 526 -5.42 18.58 8.93
N HIS A 527 -6.45 19.21 9.51
CA HIS A 527 -6.50 20.67 9.63
C HIS A 527 -5.32 21.22 10.44
N ARG A 528 -4.96 20.59 11.56
CA ARG A 528 -3.79 21.00 12.35
C ARG A 528 -2.49 20.83 11.57
N SER A 529 -2.34 19.73 10.85
CA SER A 529 -1.16 19.43 10.03
C SER A 529 -1.04 20.37 8.82
N CYS A 530 -2.15 20.88 8.28
CA CYS A 530 -2.14 21.85 7.19
C CYS A 530 -1.93 23.30 7.67
N ALA A 531 -2.26 23.65 8.90
CA ALA A 531 -2.16 25.04 9.38
C ALA A 531 -0.73 25.58 9.26
N LEU A 532 -0.57 26.82 8.81
CA LEU A 532 0.71 27.52 8.72
C LEU A 532 0.92 28.35 10.00
N SER A 533 2.15 28.37 10.49
CA SER A 533 2.58 29.30 11.52
C SER A 533 2.68 30.72 10.95
N PRO A 534 2.61 31.79 11.78
CA PRO A 534 2.77 33.16 11.31
C PRO A 534 4.07 33.38 10.52
N ALA A 535 5.16 32.73 10.94
CA ALA A 535 6.44 32.80 10.24
C ALA A 535 6.42 32.11 8.85
N GLU A 536 5.64 31.03 8.70
CA GLU A 536 5.46 30.39 7.39
C GLU A 536 4.56 31.23 6.47
N ILE A 537 3.56 31.92 7.02
CA ILE A 537 2.69 32.82 6.25
C ILE A 537 3.48 34.02 5.72
N GLU A 538 4.40 34.59 6.51
CA GLU A 538 5.26 35.69 6.07
C GLU A 538 6.29 35.29 5.00
N ALA A 539 6.60 33.99 4.87
CA ALA A 539 7.59 33.47 3.93
C ALA A 539 7.00 33.08 2.55
N ILE A 540 5.67 33.03 2.43
CA ILE A 540 4.92 32.71 1.21
C ILE A 540 4.39 34.02 0.61
#